data_AF-A0A538SFT7-F1
#
_entry.id   AF-A0A538SFT7-F1
#
_cell.length_a   1.000
_cell.length_b   1.000
_cell.length_c   1.000
_cell.angle_alpha   90.00
_cell.angle_beta   90.00
_cell.angle_gamma   90.00
#
_symmetry.space_group_name_H-M   'P 1'
#
loop_
_entity.id
_entity.type
_entity.pdbx_description
1 polymer ?
#
loop_
_entity_poly.entity_id
_entity_poly.type
_entity_poly.pdbx_seq_one_letter_code
_entity_poly.pdbx_strand_id
1 'polypeptide(L)'
;MPQRFVWAWLVAVAACWWAAATILLPQAVASQLGRTSPAAVSLALALSVLGRFAGFGIEAGFYILWWKMQQRRVRPACFFAWIVTFSLLDFLGLGLGRLASHHSGASPWLAPVAGIGLLRSRWPDLGAGAWAGFGTAGLLTGLRIYLTARQQARALRSPLVGPLALTLCAWLLTRVAVWWGVDLLRGMSPVK
;
A
#
# COMPACT_ATOMS: atom_id res chain seq x y z
N MET A 1 -7.48 20.27 -12.73
CA MET A 1 -6.01 20.26 -12.84
C MET A 1 -5.64 20.14 -14.31
N PRO A 2 -4.73 20.99 -14.81
CA PRO A 2 -4.20 20.85 -16.17
C PRO A 2 -3.53 19.48 -16.33
N GLN A 3 -3.69 18.83 -17.49
CA GLN A 3 -3.14 17.49 -17.73
C GLN A 3 -1.62 17.41 -17.52
N ARG A 4 -0.89 18.48 -17.87
CA ARG A 4 0.55 18.60 -17.65
C ARG A 4 0.94 18.53 -16.16
N PHE A 5 0.13 19.12 -15.28
CA PHE A 5 0.35 19.07 -13.83
C PHE A 5 0.16 17.66 -13.28
N VAL A 6 -0.85 16.94 -13.76
CA VAL A 6 -1.09 15.54 -13.36
C VAL A 6 0.11 14.66 -13.69
N TRP A 7 0.67 14.79 -14.90
CA TRP A 7 1.84 14.02 -15.29
C TRP A 7 3.09 14.37 -14.47
N ALA A 8 3.37 15.66 -14.28
CA ALA A 8 4.49 16.10 -13.45
C ALA A 8 4.37 15.56 -12.02
N TRP A 9 3.16 15.56 -11.45
CA TRP A 9 2.89 15.03 -10.13
C TRP A 9 3.09 13.50 -10.04
N LEU A 10 2.58 12.75 -11.03
CA LEU A 10 2.78 11.30 -11.08
C LEU A 10 4.26 10.92 -11.17
N VAL A 11 5.05 11.67 -11.94
CA VAL A 11 6.51 11.49 -12.02
C VAL A 11 7.17 11.79 -10.68
N ALA A 12 6.77 12.85 -9.98
CA ALA A 12 7.31 13.17 -8.66
C ALA A 12 7.03 12.04 -7.64
N VAL A 13 5.80 11.50 -7.61
CA VAL A 13 5.46 10.37 -6.73
C VAL A 13 6.22 9.09 -7.14
N ALA A 14 6.41 8.86 -8.44
CA ALA A 14 7.23 7.75 -8.94
C ALA A 14 8.69 7.87 -8.48
N ALA A 15 9.26 9.07 -8.50
CA ALA A 15 10.60 9.34 -7.99
C ALA A 15 10.71 9.08 -6.48
N CYS A 16 9.70 9.45 -5.69
CA CYS A 16 9.66 9.10 -4.26
C CYS A 16 9.65 7.58 -4.05
N TRP A 17 8.82 6.84 -4.79
CA TRP A 17 8.78 5.37 -4.70
C TRP A 17 10.08 4.72 -5.19
N TRP A 18 10.71 5.27 -6.21
CA TRP A 18 12.04 4.85 -6.66
C TRP A 18 13.07 5.01 -5.54
N ALA A 19 13.13 6.17 -4.90
CA ALA A 19 14.01 6.42 -3.76
C ALA A 19 13.70 5.51 -2.54
N ALA A 20 12.44 5.18 -2.28
CA ALA A 20 12.12 4.17 -1.26
C ALA A 20 12.64 2.79 -1.64
N ALA A 21 12.40 2.36 -2.88
CA ALA A 21 12.78 1.06 -3.38
C ALA A 21 14.31 0.89 -3.34
N THR A 22 15.09 1.91 -3.72
CA THR A 22 16.56 1.84 -3.70
C THR A 22 17.11 1.59 -2.30
N ILE A 23 16.40 1.99 -1.25
CA ILE A 23 16.80 1.74 0.13
C ILE A 23 16.23 0.39 0.64
N LEU A 24 15.02 -0.01 0.23
CA LEU A 24 14.34 -1.21 0.75
C LEU A 24 14.82 -2.51 0.09
N LEU A 25 14.99 -2.48 -1.24
CA LEU A 25 15.25 -3.68 -2.03
C LEU A 25 16.63 -4.28 -1.76
N PRO A 26 17.73 -3.49 -1.71
CA PRO A 26 19.05 -4.04 -1.43
C PRO A 26 19.14 -4.70 -0.05
N GLN A 27 18.42 -4.19 0.96
CA GLN A 27 18.37 -4.82 2.29
C GLN A 27 17.68 -6.19 2.25
N ALA A 28 16.55 -6.29 1.55
CA ALA A 28 15.83 -7.55 1.38
C ALA A 28 16.63 -8.57 0.54
N VAL A 29 17.24 -8.11 -0.56
CA VAL A 29 18.03 -8.94 -1.47
C VAL A 29 19.34 -9.39 -0.82
N ALA A 30 20.06 -8.50 -0.12
CA ALA A 30 21.29 -8.86 0.59
C ALA A 30 21.06 -9.88 1.70
N SER A 31 19.87 -9.87 2.33
CA SER A 31 19.50 -10.87 3.34
C SER A 31 19.19 -12.27 2.77
N GLN A 32 18.96 -12.39 1.46
CA GLN A 32 18.47 -13.61 0.80
C GLN A 32 19.44 -14.18 -0.24
N LEU A 33 20.25 -13.34 -0.91
CA LEU A 33 21.07 -13.72 -2.05
C LEU A 33 22.47 -13.09 -1.94
N GLY A 34 23.48 -13.93 -1.72
CA GLY A 34 24.88 -13.52 -1.79
C GLY A 34 25.24 -13.05 -3.20
N ARG A 35 25.68 -11.80 -3.32
CA ARG A 35 26.21 -11.13 -4.54
C ARG A 35 25.25 -11.14 -5.75
N THR A 36 24.29 -10.22 -5.75
CA THR A 36 23.54 -9.85 -6.96
C THR A 36 24.29 -8.81 -7.80
N SER A 37 24.27 -8.93 -9.13
CA SER A 37 24.88 -7.93 -10.02
C SER A 37 24.15 -6.58 -9.93
N PRO A 38 24.85 -5.44 -10.11
CA PRO A 38 24.22 -4.11 -10.10
C PRO A 38 23.07 -3.98 -11.11
N ALA A 39 23.19 -4.63 -12.27
CA ALA A 39 22.15 -4.64 -13.30
C ALA A 39 20.87 -5.37 -12.83
N ALA A 40 21.02 -6.50 -12.13
CA ALA A 40 19.88 -7.25 -11.58
C ALA A 40 19.16 -6.43 -10.50
N VAL A 41 19.90 -5.71 -9.65
CA VAL A 41 19.32 -4.82 -8.63
C VAL A 41 18.53 -3.68 -9.28
N SER A 42 19.09 -3.00 -10.28
CA SER A 42 18.41 -1.93 -11.01
C SER A 42 17.13 -2.40 -11.71
N LEU A 43 17.14 -3.60 -12.31
CA LEU A 43 15.95 -4.20 -12.90
C LEU A 43 14.89 -4.53 -11.84
N ALA A 44 15.29 -5.11 -10.71
CA ALA A 44 14.38 -5.43 -9.61
C ALA A 44 13.75 -4.15 -9.01
N LEU A 45 14.51 -3.06 -8.93
CA LEU A 45 14.00 -1.74 -8.52
C LEU A 45 12.95 -1.21 -9.49
N ALA A 46 13.23 -1.26 -10.79
CA ALA A 46 12.28 -0.85 -11.81
C ALA A 46 11.00 -1.69 -11.77
N LEU A 47 11.13 -3.01 -11.67
CA LEU A 47 9.98 -3.91 -11.53
C LEU A 47 9.20 -3.65 -10.24
N SER A 48 9.87 -3.33 -9.13
CA SER A 48 9.20 -2.98 -7.87
C SER A 48 8.37 -1.71 -8.00
N VAL A 49 8.91 -0.65 -8.60
CA VAL A 49 8.18 0.62 -8.80
C VAL A 49 7.04 0.42 -9.80
N LEU A 50 7.28 -0.27 -10.92
CA LEU A 50 6.27 -0.61 -11.90
C LEU A 50 5.14 -1.45 -11.30
N GLY A 51 5.47 -2.48 -10.53
CA GLY A 51 4.50 -3.32 -9.83
C GLY A 51 3.66 -2.51 -8.84
N ARG A 52 4.26 -1.54 -8.15
CA ARG A 52 3.52 -0.61 -7.25
C ARG A 52 2.49 0.21 -8.02
N PHE A 53 2.89 0.80 -9.15
CA PHE A 53 2.00 1.58 -10.01
C PHE A 53 0.93 0.73 -10.69
N ALA A 54 1.25 -0.50 -11.09
CA ALA A 54 0.28 -1.47 -11.57
C ALA A 54 -0.76 -1.78 -10.49
N GLY A 55 -0.33 -1.97 -9.24
CA GLY A 55 -1.23 -2.12 -8.08
C GLY A 55 -2.17 -0.93 -7.90
N PHE A 56 -1.66 0.31 -7.98
CA PHE A 56 -2.50 1.52 -7.94
C PHE A 56 -3.47 1.59 -9.12
N GLY A 57 -3.05 1.11 -10.30
CA GLY A 57 -3.89 1.03 -11.49
C GLY A 57 -5.03 0.04 -11.33
N ILE A 58 -4.75 -1.14 -10.76
CA ILE A 58 -5.74 -2.16 -10.42
C ILE A 58 -6.73 -1.62 -9.39
N GLU A 59 -6.24 -0.98 -8.32
CA GLU A 59 -7.09 -0.36 -7.29
C GLU A 59 -8.01 0.71 -7.88
N ALA A 60 -7.46 1.64 -8.67
CA ALA A 60 -8.26 2.67 -9.33
C ALA A 60 -9.26 2.05 -10.31
N GLY A 61 -8.82 1.09 -11.11
CA GLY A 61 -9.63 0.36 -12.09
C GLY A 61 -10.82 -0.36 -11.45
N PHE A 62 -10.59 -1.03 -10.31
CA PHE A 62 -11.64 -1.67 -9.52
C PHE A 62 -12.75 -0.68 -9.16
N TYR A 63 -12.42 0.47 -8.55
CA TYR A 63 -13.42 1.46 -8.17
C TYR A 63 -14.11 2.09 -9.39
N ILE A 64 -13.35 2.40 -10.44
CA ILE A 64 -13.91 2.97 -11.69
C ILE A 64 -14.93 2.01 -12.30
N LEU A 65 -14.59 0.72 -12.40
CA LEU A 65 -15.48 -0.30 -12.94
C LEU A 65 -16.70 -0.53 -12.05
N TRP A 66 -16.51 -0.60 -10.73
CA TRP A 66 -17.60 -0.73 -9.76
C TRP A 66 -18.66 0.36 -9.95
N TRP A 67 -18.23 1.63 -9.98
CA TRP A 67 -19.17 2.73 -10.15
C TRP A 67 -19.74 2.80 -11.56
N LYS A 68 -18.97 2.42 -12.59
CA LYS A 68 -19.49 2.31 -13.96
C LYS A 68 -20.62 1.29 -14.06
N MET A 69 -20.52 0.14 -13.38
CA MET A 69 -21.60 -0.85 -13.33
C MET A 69 -22.87 -0.29 -12.67
N GLN A 70 -22.71 0.64 -11.72
CA GLN A 70 -23.80 1.37 -11.07
C GLN A 70 -24.29 2.58 -11.89
N GLN A 71 -23.91 2.70 -13.18
CA GLN A 71 -24.22 3.82 -14.07
C GLN A 71 -23.67 5.18 -13.59
N ARG A 72 -22.66 5.19 -12.73
CA ARG A 72 -22.01 6.40 -12.22
C ARG A 72 -20.60 6.50 -12.78
N ARG A 73 -20.17 7.70 -13.18
CA ARG A 73 -18.87 7.90 -13.83
C ARG A 73 -17.94 8.74 -12.95
N VAL A 74 -16.70 8.29 -12.86
CA VAL A 74 -15.58 9.03 -12.28
C VAL A 74 -14.54 9.29 -13.37
N ARG A 75 -13.83 10.42 -13.32
CA ARG A 75 -12.80 10.76 -14.31
C ARG A 75 -11.54 9.91 -14.06
N PRO A 76 -11.17 8.95 -14.93
CA PRO A 76 -10.17 7.93 -14.62
C PRO A 76 -8.80 8.53 -14.25
N ALA A 77 -8.27 9.43 -15.08
CA ALA A 77 -6.95 10.01 -14.87
C ALA A 77 -6.84 10.82 -13.57
N CYS A 78 -7.88 11.60 -13.25
CA CYS A 78 -7.91 12.35 -11.99
C CYS A 78 -7.99 11.42 -10.78
N PHE A 79 -8.83 10.39 -10.86
CA PHE A 79 -9.00 9.44 -9.76
C PHE A 79 -7.74 8.63 -9.51
N PHE A 80 -7.09 8.13 -10.56
CA PHE A 80 -5.80 7.46 -10.47
C PHE A 80 -4.73 8.35 -9.82
N ALA A 81 -4.62 9.61 -10.24
CA ALA A 81 -3.67 10.55 -9.63
C ALA A 81 -3.91 10.74 -8.12
N TRP A 82 -5.17 10.74 -7.68
CA TRP A 82 -5.50 10.77 -6.25
C TRP A 82 -5.08 9.50 -5.51
N ILE A 83 -5.35 8.31 -6.07
CA ILE A 83 -4.90 7.04 -5.48
C ILE A 83 -3.37 7.03 -5.33
N VAL A 84 -2.64 7.42 -6.39
CA VAL A 84 -1.18 7.54 -6.36
C VAL A 84 -0.73 8.55 -5.31
N THR A 85 -1.44 9.67 -5.14
CA THR A 85 -1.14 10.66 -4.10
C THR A 85 -1.32 10.07 -2.69
N PHE A 86 -2.41 9.36 -2.45
CA PHE A 86 -2.67 8.75 -1.14
C PHE A 86 -1.68 7.63 -0.80
N SER A 87 -0.99 7.05 -1.78
CA SER A 87 0.11 6.10 -1.54
C SER A 87 1.29 6.72 -0.77
N LEU A 88 1.43 8.05 -0.76
CA LEU A 88 2.45 8.72 0.05
C LEU A 88 2.24 8.50 1.56
N LEU A 89 1.02 8.16 1.99
CA LEU A 89 0.76 7.74 3.37
C LEU A 89 1.42 6.38 3.67
N ASP A 90 1.43 5.45 2.70
CA ASP A 90 2.18 4.20 2.86
C ASP A 90 3.69 4.47 2.92
N PHE A 91 4.17 5.39 2.06
CA PHE A 91 5.58 5.80 2.05
C PHE A 91 6.00 6.36 3.41
N LEU A 92 5.16 7.22 4.01
CA LEU A 92 5.37 7.74 5.36
C LEU A 92 5.38 6.60 6.40
N GLY A 93 4.45 5.66 6.31
CA GLY A 93 4.40 4.49 7.20
C GLY A 93 5.68 3.65 7.13
N LEU A 94 6.22 3.43 5.93
CA LEU A 94 7.50 2.76 5.72
C LEU A 94 8.67 3.54 6.34
N GLY A 95 8.67 4.88 6.18
CA GLY A 95 9.66 5.75 6.79
C GLY A 95 9.66 5.69 8.32
N LEU A 96 8.47 5.74 8.94
CA LEU A 96 8.31 5.58 10.39
C LEU A 96 8.72 4.18 10.86
N GLY A 97 8.42 3.14 10.07
CA GLY A 97 8.85 1.78 10.37
C GLY A 97 10.38 1.63 10.41
N ARG A 98 11.09 2.31 9.50
CA ARG A 98 12.56 2.38 9.55
C ARG A 98 13.07 3.14 10.74
N LEU A 99 12.49 4.29 11.05
CA LEU A 99 12.88 5.07 12.23
C LEU A 99 12.77 4.22 13.50
N ALA A 100 11.69 3.44 13.63
CA ALA A 100 11.49 2.50 14.73
C ALA A 100 12.57 1.39 14.76
N SER A 101 13.02 0.90 13.61
CA SER A 101 14.09 -0.10 13.54
C SER A 101 15.46 0.42 14.02
N HIS A 102 15.73 1.72 13.83
CA HIS A 102 16.94 2.36 14.34
C HIS A 102 16.82 2.79 15.82
N HIS A 103 15.60 3.00 16.31
CA HIS A 103 15.31 3.38 17.69
C HIS A 103 14.27 2.43 18.31
N SER A 104 14.73 1.30 18.83
CA SER A 104 13.88 0.20 19.31
C SER A 104 12.80 0.64 20.31
N GLY A 105 13.09 1.63 21.15
CA GLY A 105 12.15 2.22 22.12
C GLY A 105 10.97 3.01 21.50
N ALA A 106 11.06 3.42 20.22
CA ALA A 106 10.01 4.18 19.53
C ALA A 106 8.92 3.28 18.91
N SER A 107 9.20 2.00 18.68
CA SER A 107 8.29 1.05 18.02
C SER A 107 6.87 1.00 18.61
N PRO A 108 6.68 0.97 19.95
CA PRO A 108 5.35 0.89 20.55
C PRO A 108 4.51 2.16 20.35
N TRP A 109 5.18 3.32 20.34
CA TRP A 109 4.56 4.63 20.15
C TRP A 109 4.19 4.87 18.69
N LEU A 110 4.97 4.33 17.77
CA LEU A 110 4.73 4.45 16.33
C LEU A 110 3.76 3.42 15.79
N ALA A 111 3.56 2.28 16.46
CA ALA A 111 2.67 1.21 16.01
C ALA A 111 1.22 1.66 15.74
N PRO A 112 0.55 2.47 16.59
CA PRO A 112 -0.79 2.98 16.29
C PRO A 112 -0.85 3.80 15.00
N VAL A 113 0.24 4.49 14.63
CA VAL A 113 0.29 5.37 13.47
C VAL A 113 0.69 4.61 12.20
N ALA A 114 1.84 3.95 12.24
CA ALA A 114 2.51 3.35 11.08
C ALA A 114 2.06 1.91 10.80
N GLY A 115 1.51 1.22 11.80
CA GLY A 115 0.99 -0.13 11.67
C GLY A 115 1.39 -1.03 12.82
N ILE A 116 0.49 -1.95 13.17
CA ILE A 116 0.73 -2.97 14.20
C ILE A 116 1.96 -3.85 13.92
N GLY A 117 2.44 -3.91 12.68
CA GLY A 117 3.63 -4.65 12.25
C GLY A 117 4.90 -4.30 13.03
N LEU A 118 4.97 -3.11 13.62
CA LEU A 118 6.07 -2.69 14.49
C LEU A 118 6.10 -3.45 15.83
N LEU A 119 5.00 -4.11 16.21
CA LEU A 119 4.89 -4.92 17.42
C LEU A 119 5.18 -6.40 17.17
N ARG A 120 5.70 -6.77 15.99
CA ARG A 120 6.01 -8.15 15.63
C ARG A 120 6.90 -8.86 16.65
N SER A 121 7.87 -8.15 17.22
CA SER A 121 8.75 -8.69 18.26
C SER A 121 8.05 -8.96 19.59
N ARG A 122 6.90 -8.32 19.85
CA ARG A 122 6.09 -8.53 21.07
C ARG A 122 5.11 -9.68 20.95
N TRP A 123 4.68 -10.01 19.73
CA TRP A 123 3.76 -11.11 19.45
C TRP A 123 4.34 -12.01 18.34
N PRO A 124 5.38 -12.79 18.64
CA PRO A 124 6.01 -13.67 17.66
C PRO A 124 5.08 -14.80 17.20
N ASP A 125 4.09 -15.17 18.02
CA ASP A 125 3.15 -16.26 17.75
C ASP A 125 2.13 -15.92 16.65
N LEU A 126 1.96 -14.64 16.30
CA LEU A 126 1.15 -14.23 15.17
C LEU A 126 1.79 -14.71 13.86
N GLY A 127 1.03 -15.50 13.10
CA GLY A 127 1.48 -16.09 11.84
C GLY A 127 2.02 -15.07 10.84
N ALA A 128 2.97 -15.51 10.01
CA ALA A 128 3.60 -14.62 9.04
C ALA A 128 2.62 -14.05 8.00
N GLY A 129 1.58 -14.81 7.64
CA GLY A 129 0.51 -14.29 6.79
C GLY A 129 -0.32 -13.21 7.47
N ALA A 130 -0.65 -13.35 8.76
CA ALA A 130 -1.36 -12.31 9.50
C ALA A 130 -0.55 -10.99 9.54
N TRP A 131 0.76 -11.08 9.74
CA TRP A 131 1.66 -9.93 9.64
C TRP A 131 1.74 -9.34 8.23
N ALA A 132 1.75 -10.18 7.19
CA ALA A 132 1.75 -9.72 5.81
C ALA A 132 0.44 -9.01 5.43
N GLY A 133 -0.70 -9.54 5.87
CA GLY A 133 -2.02 -8.99 5.60
C GLY A 133 -2.29 -7.71 6.39
N PHE A 134 -2.08 -7.73 7.70
CA PHE A 134 -2.53 -6.69 8.62
C PHE A 134 -1.41 -5.86 9.26
N GLY A 135 -0.14 -6.16 9.00
CA GLY A 135 0.98 -5.43 9.62
C GLY A 135 0.96 -3.92 9.37
N THR A 136 0.39 -3.46 8.26
CA THR A 136 0.26 -2.02 7.97
C THR A 136 -1.00 -1.39 8.58
N ALA A 137 -1.81 -2.13 9.35
CA ALA A 137 -3.03 -1.61 9.96
C ALA A 137 -2.68 -0.62 11.07
N GLY A 138 -2.99 0.65 10.84
CA GLY A 138 -2.74 1.79 11.73
C GLY A 138 -3.45 3.04 11.21
N LEU A 139 -3.26 4.18 11.87
CA LEU A 139 -3.94 5.44 11.54
C LEU A 139 -3.66 5.90 10.11
N LEU A 140 -2.45 5.72 9.58
CA LEU A 140 -2.13 6.10 8.19
C LEU A 140 -2.94 5.28 7.17
N THR A 141 -3.15 4.00 7.45
CA THR A 141 -4.01 3.14 6.61
C THR A 141 -5.48 3.57 6.72
N GLY A 142 -5.97 3.84 7.94
CA GLY A 142 -7.32 4.36 8.15
C GLY A 142 -7.55 5.68 7.41
N LEU A 143 -6.57 6.58 7.46
CA LEU A 143 -6.60 7.85 6.74
C LEU A 143 -6.62 7.65 5.23
N ARG A 144 -5.82 6.72 4.69
CA ARG A 144 -5.85 6.38 3.25
C ARG A 144 -7.24 5.88 2.84
N ILE A 145 -7.82 4.95 3.59
CA ILE A 145 -9.18 4.42 3.32
C ILE A 145 -10.19 5.57 3.31
N TYR A 146 -10.15 6.45 4.32
CA TYR A 146 -11.03 7.60 4.41
C TYR A 146 -10.86 8.57 3.24
N LEU A 147 -9.62 8.93 2.87
CA LEU A 147 -9.34 9.87 1.77
C LEU A 147 -9.77 9.29 0.42
N THR A 148 -9.53 8.00 0.18
CA THR A 148 -10.00 7.29 -1.02
C THR A 148 -11.52 7.30 -1.10
N ALA A 149 -12.22 6.98 -0.01
CA ALA A 149 -13.67 7.02 0.08
C ALA A 149 -14.24 8.43 -0.10
N ARG A 150 -13.63 9.44 0.54
CA ARG A 150 -14.01 10.85 0.41
C ARG A 150 -13.84 11.35 -1.01
N GLN A 151 -12.79 10.93 -1.69
CA GLN A 151 -12.55 11.33 -3.07
C GLN A 151 -13.56 10.69 -4.03
N GLN A 152 -13.92 9.43 -3.82
CA GLN A 152 -15.03 8.79 -4.52
C GLN A 152 -16.35 9.53 -4.27
N ALA A 153 -16.69 9.80 -3.00
CA ALA A 153 -17.91 10.51 -2.62
C ALA A 153 -18.02 11.89 -3.29
N ARG A 154 -16.93 12.65 -3.32
CA ARG A 154 -16.84 13.94 -4.02
C ARG A 154 -17.01 13.82 -5.52
N ALA A 155 -16.30 12.88 -6.15
CA ALA A 155 -16.37 12.68 -7.59
C ALA A 155 -17.78 12.26 -8.04
N LEU A 156 -18.49 11.54 -7.18
CA LEU A 156 -19.81 10.98 -7.42
C LEU A 156 -20.96 11.87 -6.90
N ARG A 157 -20.65 12.92 -6.12
CA ARG A 157 -21.62 13.75 -5.38
C ARG A 157 -22.58 12.92 -4.51
N SER A 158 -22.09 11.87 -3.84
CA SER A 158 -22.87 11.01 -2.92
C SER A 158 -22.44 11.17 -1.46
N PRO A 159 -23.27 10.70 -0.51
CA PRO A 159 -22.84 10.48 0.87
C PRO A 159 -21.61 9.58 0.95
N LEU A 160 -20.82 9.77 2.02
CA LEU A 160 -19.55 9.07 2.24
C LEU A 160 -19.73 7.57 2.53
N VAL A 161 -20.88 7.17 3.08
CA VAL A 161 -21.11 5.82 3.61
C VAL A 161 -20.86 4.73 2.56
N GLY A 162 -21.44 4.85 1.36
CA GLY A 162 -21.28 3.87 0.29
C GLY A 162 -19.83 3.71 -0.16
N PRO A 163 -19.14 4.79 -0.56
CA PRO A 163 -17.71 4.74 -0.89
C PRO A 163 -16.82 4.25 0.25
N LEU A 164 -17.13 4.60 1.50
CA LEU A 164 -16.37 4.14 2.66
C LEU A 164 -16.53 2.64 2.87
N ALA A 165 -17.76 2.13 2.83
CA ALA A 165 -18.04 0.70 2.91
C ALA A 165 -17.33 -0.06 1.78
N LEU A 166 -17.42 0.42 0.54
CA LEU A 166 -16.74 -0.21 -0.60
C LEU A 166 -15.22 -0.26 -0.40
N THR A 167 -14.61 0.86 -0.01
CA THR A 167 -13.16 0.96 0.18
C THR A 167 -12.69 0.09 1.34
N LEU A 168 -13.45 0.06 2.43
CA LEU A 168 -13.16 -0.77 3.60
C LEU A 168 -13.28 -2.26 3.27
N CYS A 169 -14.36 -2.68 2.59
CA CYS A 169 -14.54 -4.06 2.16
C CYS A 169 -13.44 -4.50 1.19
N ALA A 170 -13.10 -3.68 0.20
CA ALA A 170 -12.01 -3.97 -0.73
C ALA A 170 -10.66 -4.11 0.01
N TRP A 171 -10.40 -3.23 0.97
CA TRP A 171 -9.20 -3.31 1.81
C TRP A 171 -9.17 -4.59 2.65
N LEU A 172 -10.27 -4.95 3.34
CA LEU A 172 -10.35 -6.16 4.14
C LEU A 172 -10.16 -7.42 3.29
N LEU A 173 -10.86 -7.52 2.16
CA LEU A 173 -10.76 -8.67 1.26
C LEU A 173 -9.34 -8.86 0.74
N THR A 174 -8.67 -7.77 0.35
CA THR A 174 -7.27 -7.84 -0.08
C THR A 174 -6.33 -8.23 1.05
N ARG A 175 -6.60 -7.84 2.31
CA ARG A 175 -5.78 -8.25 3.46
C ARG A 175 -5.95 -9.72 3.79
N VAL A 176 -7.19 -10.23 3.75
CA VAL A 176 -7.46 -11.66 3.92
C VAL A 176 -6.81 -12.47 2.80
N ALA A 177 -6.92 -12.02 1.55
CA ALA A 177 -6.27 -12.68 0.41
C ALA A 177 -4.74 -12.73 0.57
N VAL A 178 -4.11 -11.64 1.03
CA VAL A 178 -2.66 -11.61 1.30
C VAL A 178 -2.31 -12.54 2.47
N TRP A 179 -3.08 -12.51 3.56
CA TRP A 179 -2.87 -13.39 4.69
C TRP A 179 -2.90 -14.85 4.25
N TRP A 180 -3.99 -15.28 3.62
CA TRP A 180 -4.16 -16.66 3.18
C TRP A 180 -3.15 -17.06 2.11
N GLY A 181 -2.86 -16.16 1.16
CA GLY A 181 -1.87 -16.42 0.13
C GLY A 181 -0.48 -16.68 0.70
N VAL A 182 -0.05 -15.88 1.69
CA VAL A 182 1.25 -16.07 2.34
C VAL A 182 1.31 -17.35 3.17
N ASP A 183 0.23 -17.69 3.87
CA ASP A 183 0.17 -18.94 4.64
C ASP A 183 0.17 -20.16 3.73
N LEU A 184 -0.60 -20.14 2.63
CA LEU A 184 -0.62 -21.21 1.61
C LEU A 184 0.74 -21.39 0.94
N LEU A 185 1.42 -20.30 0.57
CA LEU A 185 2.78 -20.35 -0.01
C LEU A 185 3.82 -20.94 0.96
N ARG A 186 3.52 -20.93 2.27
CA ARG A 186 4.36 -21.53 3.31
C ARG A 186 3.91 -22.95 3.69
N GLY A 187 2.93 -23.52 2.99
CA GLY A 187 2.38 -24.85 3.26
C GLY A 187 1.49 -24.90 4.52
N MET A 188 1.02 -23.76 5.02
CA MET A 188 0.12 -23.70 6.16
C MET A 188 -1.35 -23.60 5.70
N SER A 189 -2.26 -24.19 6.46
CA SER A 189 -3.70 -23.99 6.23
C SER A 189 -4.13 -22.65 6.83
N PRO A 190 -4.83 -21.79 6.07
CA PRO A 190 -5.27 -20.47 6.53
C PRO A 190 -6.47 -20.48 7.49
N VAL A 191 -7.03 -21.65 7.81
CA VAL A 191 -8.27 -21.82 8.62
C VAL A 191 -8.03 -22.76 9.82
N LYS A 192 -6.83 -22.75 10.39
CA LYS A 192 -6.54 -23.51 11.63
C LYS A 192 -6.95 -22.74 12.87
#